data_AF-D9Y0D1-F1
#
_entry.id   AF-D9Y0D1-F1
#
_cell.length_a   1.000
_cell.length_b   1.000
_cell.length_c   1.000
_cell.angle_alpha   90.00
_cell.angle_beta   90.00
_cell.angle_gamma   90.00
#
_symmetry.space_group_name_H-M   'P 1'
#
loop_
_entity.id
_entity.type
_entity.pdbx_description
1 polymer ?
#
loop_
_entity_poly.entity_id
_entity_poly.type
_entity_poly.pdbx_seq_one_letter_code
_entity_poly.pdbx_strand_id
1 'polypeptide(L)'
;MPAVPPQPHPAPTPVPAPAPTPASTTPQEPEKRRTAFAEGADRLRRAATTEPGRLRIIGALLAALVVAFGAVAAWQMTDRAAAADDVLTSSQPLSSDAADIYRSLADANTAASSGFLAGGQETAASRDRYEKDIRTAAAKLVNAAANSEPDSPSAATIAELNRLLPEYKGLVERARTYNRQGFPVGGAYLRYANEKMQEQMLPAAEDLYTTENQRLRSDYADATPYPWAAMALGVVALAALAWAMRRNYLRTNRVLNHGLVAATTAATVVLLWLTLGHTLARSGLNDSYDNGVRSLNVLHDARIASLKARGNENLTLVARGAETTKVGDETFDAYDYDFDRDMDTLGKGLALAQRLADDDSGAEPVSSAAGNMTEWKKRHEAAREQDENGNYQQALDMVIGAEGATGECFDGVDENLATALAHEQDEFRRAAGDGRDALTGLPAGAAGLAVLGAAGAVLGIGRRLSEYR
;
A
#
# COMPACT_ATOMS: atom_id res chain seq x y z
N MET A 1 67.64 -80.25 -12.61
CA MET A 1 67.61 -81.73 -12.70
C MET A 1 66.33 -82.20 -12.01
N PRO A 2 65.44 -83.02 -12.60
CA PRO A 2 65.33 -83.52 -13.99
C PRO A 2 64.03 -83.01 -14.67
N ALA A 3 63.91 -82.74 -15.99
CA ALA A 3 64.34 -83.41 -17.22
C ALA A 3 63.44 -84.58 -17.70
N VAL A 4 62.68 -84.30 -18.79
CA VAL A 4 62.55 -85.09 -20.05
C VAL A 4 61.54 -86.28 -20.00
N PRO A 5 60.73 -86.61 -21.06
CA PRO A 5 61.11 -86.68 -22.49
C PRO A 5 60.15 -86.10 -23.57
N PRO A 6 60.59 -86.15 -24.87
CA PRO A 6 60.06 -85.39 -26.00
C PRO A 6 59.34 -86.20 -27.12
N GLN A 7 58.57 -85.49 -27.95
CA GLN A 7 58.40 -85.60 -29.44
C GLN A 7 57.76 -86.84 -30.11
N PRO A 8 57.00 -86.67 -31.23
CA PRO A 8 57.56 -86.42 -32.59
C PRO A 8 56.87 -85.34 -33.47
N HIS A 9 57.68 -84.71 -34.34
CA HIS A 9 57.33 -83.83 -35.48
C HIS A 9 56.90 -84.63 -36.75
N PRO A 10 56.84 -84.04 -37.98
CA PRO A 10 55.73 -83.28 -38.59
C PRO A 10 55.30 -83.86 -39.98
N ALA A 11 54.28 -83.30 -40.63
CA ALA A 11 54.03 -83.51 -42.07
C ALA A 11 53.52 -82.20 -42.74
N PRO A 12 53.75 -82.03 -44.06
CA PRO A 12 54.25 -80.77 -44.63
C PRO A 12 53.18 -79.80 -45.16
N THR A 13 53.61 -78.53 -45.26
CA THR A 13 52.98 -77.36 -45.90
C THR A 13 52.62 -77.55 -47.37
N PRO A 14 51.68 -76.72 -47.87
CA PRO A 14 52.02 -75.88 -49.01
C PRO A 14 51.61 -74.41 -48.82
N VAL A 15 52.58 -73.52 -49.08
CA VAL A 15 52.44 -72.08 -49.42
C VAL A 15 52.88 -72.02 -50.90
N PRO A 16 52.26 -71.28 -51.85
CA PRO A 16 52.18 -69.81 -51.76
C PRO A 16 51.04 -69.06 -52.50
N ALA A 17 50.76 -67.84 -52.05
CA ALA A 17 50.44 -66.71 -52.93
C ALA A 17 50.88 -65.39 -52.26
N PRO A 18 51.59 -64.48 -52.96
CA PRO A 18 52.19 -63.28 -52.36
C PRO A 18 51.32 -62.01 -52.46
N ALA A 19 51.49 -61.15 -51.43
CA ALA A 19 51.35 -59.67 -51.41
C ALA A 19 49.92 -59.06 -51.49
N PRO A 20 49.61 -57.92 -50.82
CA PRO A 20 50.48 -56.74 -50.72
C PRO A 20 50.59 -56.02 -49.36
N THR A 21 51.64 -55.20 -49.32
CA THR A 21 52.06 -54.13 -48.40
C THR A 21 50.92 -53.28 -47.80
N PRO A 22 51.01 -52.82 -46.54
CA PRO A 22 50.00 -51.97 -45.93
C PRO A 22 49.85 -50.65 -46.70
N ALA A 23 48.61 -50.34 -47.08
CA ALA A 23 48.25 -49.04 -47.62
C ALA A 23 48.46 -47.95 -46.55
N SER A 24 49.15 -46.90 -46.95
CA SER A 24 49.35 -45.65 -46.26
C SER A 24 48.00 -45.10 -45.78
N THR A 25 47.77 -45.02 -44.47
CA THR A 25 46.65 -44.27 -43.90
C THR A 25 46.85 -42.78 -44.19
N THR A 26 46.02 -42.26 -45.08
CA THR A 26 45.80 -40.82 -45.29
C THR A 26 45.43 -40.13 -43.97
N PRO A 27 45.88 -38.89 -43.69
CA PRO A 27 45.46 -38.16 -42.50
C PRO A 27 43.95 -37.91 -42.53
N GLN A 28 43.21 -38.36 -41.51
CA GLN A 28 41.80 -37.99 -41.32
C GLN A 28 41.70 -36.47 -41.09
N GLU A 29 40.88 -35.80 -41.91
CA GLU A 29 40.42 -34.43 -41.66
C GLU A 29 39.81 -34.31 -40.25
N PRO A 30 40.05 -33.20 -39.52
CA PRO A 30 39.46 -33.02 -38.20
C PRO A 30 37.95 -32.82 -38.34
N GLU A 31 37.17 -33.73 -37.76
CA GLU A 31 35.72 -33.58 -37.65
C GLU A 31 35.39 -32.21 -37.04
N LYS A 32 34.63 -31.40 -37.80
CA LYS A 32 34.12 -30.10 -37.35
C LYS A 32 33.39 -30.29 -36.02
N ARG A 33 33.97 -29.82 -34.90
CA ARG A 33 33.31 -29.79 -33.58
C ARG A 33 31.99 -29.03 -33.72
N ARG A 34 30.89 -29.75 -33.68
CA ARG A 34 29.55 -29.18 -33.64
C ARG A 34 29.34 -28.52 -32.28
N THR A 35 28.56 -27.44 -32.24
CA THR A 35 28.24 -26.74 -31.00
C THR A 35 27.36 -27.61 -30.09
N ALA A 36 27.53 -27.51 -28.78
CA ALA A 36 26.78 -28.30 -27.79
C ALA A 36 25.25 -28.18 -27.94
N PHE A 37 24.78 -27.06 -28.51
CA PHE A 37 23.37 -26.81 -28.81
C PHE A 37 22.85 -27.68 -29.97
N ALA A 38 23.65 -27.85 -31.03
CA ALA A 38 23.30 -28.70 -32.17
C ALA A 38 23.32 -30.19 -31.80
N GLU A 39 24.29 -30.62 -30.97
CA GLU A 39 24.31 -31.99 -30.43
C GLU A 39 23.15 -32.24 -29.44
N GLY A 40 22.79 -31.25 -28.63
CA GLY A 40 21.62 -31.31 -27.74
C GLY A 40 20.31 -31.48 -28.51
N ALA A 41 20.13 -30.71 -29.59
CA ALA A 41 18.97 -30.81 -30.47
C ALA A 41 18.89 -32.18 -31.18
N ASP A 42 20.00 -32.72 -31.69
CA ASP A 42 20.03 -34.04 -32.33
C ASP A 42 19.82 -35.20 -31.36
N ARG A 43 20.30 -35.09 -30.11
CA ARG A 43 20.01 -36.07 -29.04
C ARG A 43 18.55 -36.05 -28.64
N LEU A 44 17.92 -34.86 -28.55
CA LEU A 44 16.48 -34.72 -28.35
C LEU A 44 15.68 -35.36 -29.50
N ARG A 45 16.13 -35.16 -30.74
CA ARG A 45 15.49 -35.72 -31.95
C ARG A 45 15.58 -37.24 -32.03
N ARG A 46 16.73 -37.83 -31.68
CA ARG A 46 16.93 -39.30 -31.60
C ARG A 46 16.26 -39.93 -30.37
N ALA A 47 16.12 -39.20 -29.27
CA ALA A 47 15.33 -39.66 -28.12
C ALA A 47 13.82 -39.66 -28.43
N ALA A 48 13.33 -38.72 -29.25
CA ALA A 48 11.91 -38.65 -29.61
C ALA A 48 11.39 -39.85 -30.44
N THR A 49 12.28 -40.65 -31.03
CA THR A 49 11.90 -41.83 -31.84
C THR A 49 11.85 -43.15 -31.04
N THR A 50 12.31 -43.17 -29.78
CA THR A 50 12.29 -44.36 -28.91
C THR A 50 11.31 -44.18 -27.75
N GLU A 51 10.58 -45.22 -27.33
CA GLU A 51 9.63 -45.13 -26.20
C GLU A 51 10.25 -44.60 -24.89
N PRO A 52 11.48 -44.99 -24.50
CA PRO A 52 12.14 -44.44 -23.31
C PRO A 52 12.48 -42.96 -23.43
N GLY A 53 12.85 -42.48 -24.62
CA GLY A 53 13.17 -41.07 -24.84
C GLY A 53 11.92 -40.17 -24.87
N ARG A 54 10.79 -40.67 -25.38
CA ARG A 54 9.49 -39.98 -25.29
C ARG A 54 9.02 -39.77 -23.85
N LEU A 55 9.24 -40.75 -22.97
CA LEU A 55 8.90 -40.62 -21.54
C LEU A 55 9.77 -39.58 -20.82
N ARG A 56 11.06 -39.48 -21.16
CA ARG A 56 11.96 -38.44 -20.63
C ARG A 56 11.53 -37.05 -21.05
N ILE A 57 11.13 -36.86 -22.31
CA ILE A 57 10.68 -35.56 -22.82
C ILE A 57 9.37 -35.13 -22.13
N ILE A 58 8.37 -36.01 -22.06
CA ILE A 58 7.10 -35.72 -21.37
C ILE A 58 7.37 -35.37 -19.90
N GLY A 59 8.25 -36.13 -19.26
CA GLY A 59 8.68 -35.88 -17.90
C GLY A 59 9.34 -34.53 -17.67
N ALA A 60 10.30 -34.18 -18.52
CA ALA A 60 10.96 -32.88 -18.48
C ALA A 60 9.98 -31.72 -18.72
N LEU A 61 9.04 -31.88 -19.65
CA LEU A 61 8.00 -30.89 -19.91
C LEU A 61 7.05 -30.71 -18.73
N LEU A 62 6.60 -31.81 -18.09
CA LEU A 62 5.77 -31.73 -16.89
C LEU A 62 6.51 -31.10 -15.72
N ALA A 63 7.78 -31.47 -15.50
CA ALA A 63 8.61 -30.86 -14.47
C ALA A 63 8.79 -29.35 -14.73
N ALA A 64 9.09 -28.96 -15.97
CA ALA A 64 9.21 -27.56 -16.35
C ALA A 64 7.88 -26.79 -16.13
N LEU A 65 6.75 -27.40 -16.45
CA LEU A 65 5.43 -26.80 -16.26
C LEU A 65 5.08 -26.60 -14.78
N VAL A 66 5.39 -27.58 -13.92
CA VAL A 66 5.20 -27.47 -12.46
C VAL A 66 6.12 -26.41 -11.85
N VAL A 67 7.38 -26.34 -12.31
CA VAL A 67 8.32 -25.29 -11.88
C VAL A 67 7.84 -23.91 -12.34
N ALA A 68 7.38 -23.78 -13.58
CA ALA A 68 6.84 -22.52 -14.09
C ALA A 68 5.60 -22.08 -13.31
N PHE A 69 4.67 -23.00 -13.02
CA PHE A 69 3.52 -22.74 -12.16
C PHE A 69 3.96 -22.22 -10.79
N GLY A 70 4.87 -22.94 -10.13
CA GLY A 70 5.41 -22.56 -8.83
C GLY A 70 6.09 -21.19 -8.82
N ALA A 71 6.90 -20.90 -9.84
CA ALA A 71 7.62 -19.63 -9.96
C ALA A 71 6.66 -18.46 -10.18
N VAL A 72 5.68 -18.60 -11.08
CA VAL A 72 4.66 -17.57 -11.33
C VAL A 72 3.76 -17.38 -10.11
N ALA A 73 3.36 -18.47 -9.44
CA ALA A 73 2.59 -18.39 -8.20
C ALA A 73 3.38 -17.67 -7.10
N ALA A 74 4.64 -18.04 -6.87
CA ALA A 74 5.48 -17.40 -5.87
C ALA A 74 5.68 -15.90 -6.15
N TRP A 75 5.95 -15.54 -7.41
CA TRP A 75 6.09 -14.14 -7.82
C TRP A 75 4.80 -13.34 -7.59
N GLN A 76 3.66 -13.79 -8.15
CA GLN A 76 2.38 -13.08 -8.00
C GLN A 76 1.89 -12.98 -6.56
N MET A 77 2.19 -13.98 -5.71
CA MET A 77 1.88 -13.94 -4.29
C MET A 77 2.83 -13.05 -3.50
N THR A 78 4.10 -12.95 -3.90
CA THR A 78 5.07 -12.05 -3.24
C THR A 78 4.66 -10.59 -3.46
N ASP A 79 4.35 -10.21 -4.70
CA ASP A 79 3.94 -8.84 -5.02
C ASP A 79 2.65 -8.45 -4.27
N ARG A 80 1.67 -9.36 -4.19
CA ARG A 80 0.41 -9.13 -3.45
C ARG A 80 0.61 -9.07 -1.94
N ALA A 81 1.48 -9.92 -1.40
CA ALA A 81 1.78 -9.91 0.03
C ALA A 81 2.52 -8.63 0.42
N ALA A 82 3.43 -8.14 -0.42
CA ALA A 82 4.09 -6.85 -0.23
C ALA A 82 3.09 -5.70 -0.28
N ALA A 83 2.25 -5.62 -1.33
CA ALA A 83 1.22 -4.59 -1.43
C ALA A 83 0.22 -4.60 -0.25
N ALA A 84 -0.18 -5.79 0.22
CA ALA A 84 -1.05 -5.90 1.41
C ALA A 84 -0.34 -5.47 2.71
N ASP A 85 0.97 -5.69 2.83
CA ASP A 85 1.78 -5.23 3.96
C ASP A 85 1.98 -3.71 3.91
N ASP A 86 2.20 -3.14 2.72
CA ASP A 86 2.34 -1.70 2.49
C ASP A 86 1.05 -0.95 2.87
N VAL A 87 -0.14 -1.49 2.54
CA VAL A 87 -1.43 -0.93 2.97
C VAL A 87 -1.47 -0.74 4.50
N LEU A 88 -1.07 -1.75 5.26
CA LEU A 88 -1.17 -1.76 6.72
C LEU A 88 -0.05 -0.95 7.40
N THR A 89 1.17 -1.03 6.88
CA THR A 89 2.38 -0.58 7.59
C THR A 89 2.93 0.76 7.08
N SER A 90 2.55 1.16 5.87
CA SER A 90 3.08 2.37 5.22
C SER A 90 1.95 3.29 4.77
N SER A 91 1.14 2.88 3.80
CA SER A 91 0.28 3.81 3.05
C SER A 91 -0.91 4.33 3.85
N GLN A 92 -1.57 3.50 4.67
CA GLN A 92 -2.63 4.01 5.56
C GLN A 92 -2.07 4.89 6.68
N PRO A 93 -1.02 4.48 7.44
CA PRO A 93 -0.39 5.34 8.43
C PRO A 93 0.09 6.68 7.86
N LEU A 94 0.72 6.69 6.67
CA LEU A 94 1.18 7.91 6.01
C LEU A 94 0.04 8.84 5.62
N SER A 95 -1.05 8.31 5.06
CA SER A 95 -2.26 9.10 4.75
C SER A 95 -2.86 9.73 6.00
N SER A 96 -2.93 8.96 7.11
CA SER A 96 -3.41 9.45 8.40
C SER A 96 -2.49 10.52 9.00
N ASP A 97 -1.16 10.31 8.94
CA ASP A 97 -0.16 11.28 9.38
C ASP A 97 -0.23 12.58 8.56
N ALA A 98 -0.49 12.50 7.25
CA ALA A 98 -0.68 13.66 6.39
C ALA A 98 -1.92 14.50 6.81
N ALA A 99 -3.04 13.84 7.11
CA ALA A 99 -4.21 14.53 7.65
C ALA A 99 -3.95 15.15 9.03
N ASP A 100 -3.18 14.47 9.89
CA ASP A 100 -2.76 15.00 11.20
C ASP A 100 -1.82 16.20 11.09
N ILE A 101 -0.97 16.27 10.06
CA ILE A 101 -0.14 17.44 9.75
C ILE A 101 -1.05 18.63 9.45
N TYR A 102 -2.00 18.47 8.51
CA TYR A 102 -2.97 19.53 8.19
C TYR A 102 -3.67 20.02 9.45
N ARG A 103 -4.23 19.09 10.22
CA ARG A 103 -4.94 19.40 11.46
C ARG A 103 -4.09 20.20 12.43
N SER A 104 -2.88 19.72 12.72
CA SER A 104 -1.99 20.36 13.69
C SER A 104 -1.57 21.76 13.22
N LEU A 105 -1.36 21.94 11.93
CA LEU A 105 -1.05 23.27 11.37
C LEU A 105 -2.24 24.23 11.48
N ALA A 106 -3.45 23.76 11.14
CA ALA A 106 -4.65 24.57 11.20
C ALA A 106 -5.05 24.92 12.65
N ASP A 107 -4.98 23.96 13.57
CA ASP A 107 -5.29 24.21 14.99
C ASP A 107 -4.26 25.13 15.64
N ALA A 108 -2.97 24.98 15.31
CA ALA A 108 -1.94 25.94 15.72
C ALA A 108 -2.27 27.36 15.24
N ASN A 109 -2.73 27.52 13.99
CA ASN A 109 -3.08 28.82 13.45
C ASN A 109 -4.32 29.44 14.11
N THR A 110 -5.32 28.62 14.41
CA THR A 110 -6.48 28.99 15.21
C THR A 110 -6.04 29.48 16.59
N ALA A 111 -5.23 28.70 17.31
CA ALA A 111 -4.74 29.06 18.64
C ALA A 111 -3.91 30.36 18.63
N ALA A 112 -3.05 30.55 17.62
CA ALA A 112 -2.26 31.77 17.45
C ALA A 112 -3.15 33.00 17.19
N SER A 113 -4.18 32.86 16.36
CA SER A 113 -5.10 33.93 16.00
C SER A 113 -5.99 34.33 17.18
N SER A 114 -6.60 33.36 17.86
CA SER A 114 -7.40 33.61 19.06
C SER A 114 -6.56 34.23 20.20
N GLY A 115 -5.34 33.74 20.42
CA GLY A 115 -4.42 34.30 21.41
C GLY A 115 -4.01 35.74 21.09
N PHE A 116 -3.87 36.09 19.80
CA PHE A 116 -3.60 37.45 19.38
C PHE A 116 -4.82 38.37 19.58
N LEU A 117 -6.01 37.90 19.20
CA LEU A 117 -7.27 38.62 19.35
C LEU A 117 -7.59 38.96 20.82
N ALA A 118 -7.12 38.14 21.77
CA ALA A 118 -7.20 38.43 23.21
C ALA A 118 -6.33 39.63 23.67
N GLY A 119 -5.64 40.35 22.78
CA GLY A 119 -5.08 41.68 23.06
C GLY A 119 -3.99 41.72 24.14
N GLY A 120 -3.20 40.65 24.28
CA GLY A 120 -2.15 40.53 25.31
C GLY A 120 -2.58 39.77 26.57
N GLN A 121 -3.83 39.29 26.62
CA GLN A 121 -4.36 38.38 27.65
C GLN A 121 -4.34 36.91 27.19
N GLU A 122 -3.39 36.53 26.32
CA GLU A 122 -3.21 35.14 25.87
C GLU A 122 -3.06 34.22 27.09
N THR A 123 -3.93 33.21 27.20
CA THR A 123 -3.92 32.28 28.31
C THR A 123 -2.79 31.26 28.15
N ALA A 124 -2.29 30.73 29.27
CA ALA A 124 -1.30 29.65 29.24
C ALA A 124 -1.82 28.42 28.46
N ALA A 125 -3.11 28.10 28.60
CA ALA A 125 -3.74 26.99 27.88
C ALA A 125 -3.73 27.19 26.35
N SER A 126 -4.06 28.39 25.86
CA SER A 126 -3.99 28.72 24.43
C SER A 126 -2.55 28.61 23.90
N ARG A 127 -1.58 29.06 24.70
CA ARG A 127 -0.16 28.96 24.34
C ARG A 127 0.33 27.52 24.29
N ASP A 128 -0.06 26.70 25.27
CA ASP A 128 0.33 25.29 25.35
C ASP A 128 -0.27 24.48 24.20
N ARG A 129 -1.52 24.78 23.81
CA ARG A 129 -2.17 24.21 22.62
C ARG A 129 -1.36 24.51 21.35
N TYR A 130 -1.08 25.78 21.08
CA TYR A 130 -0.23 26.19 19.96
C TYR A 130 1.12 25.44 19.92
N GLU A 131 1.85 25.40 21.04
CA GLU A 131 3.15 24.73 21.09
C GLU A 131 3.05 23.20 20.96
N LYS A 132 1.95 22.59 21.43
CA LYS A 132 1.67 21.17 21.24
C LYS A 132 1.43 20.87 19.76
N ASP A 133 0.64 21.68 19.08
CA ASP A 133 0.29 21.44 17.68
C ASP A 133 1.48 21.66 16.75
N ILE A 134 2.29 22.70 16.98
CA ILE A 134 3.54 22.88 16.23
C ILE A 134 4.51 21.70 16.42
N ARG A 135 4.63 21.18 17.66
CA ARG A 135 5.46 20.00 17.93
C ARG A 135 4.90 18.75 17.27
N THR A 136 3.57 18.59 17.27
CA THR A 136 2.89 17.45 16.65
C THR A 136 3.08 17.49 15.13
N ALA A 137 2.85 18.64 14.49
CA ALA A 137 3.11 18.83 13.07
C ALA A 137 4.57 18.51 12.70
N ALA A 138 5.54 19.03 13.46
CA ALA A 138 6.95 18.74 13.23
C ALA A 138 7.29 17.25 13.38
N ALA A 139 6.76 16.58 14.41
CA ALA A 139 7.00 15.15 14.62
C ALA A 139 6.40 14.30 13.49
N LYS A 140 5.18 14.64 13.04
CA LYS A 140 4.51 13.96 11.92
C LYS A 140 5.23 14.21 10.60
N LEU A 141 5.74 15.41 10.35
CA LEU A 141 6.57 15.71 9.17
C LEU A 141 7.86 14.89 9.16
N VAL A 142 8.50 14.68 10.31
CA VAL A 142 9.68 13.81 10.43
C VAL A 142 9.31 12.36 10.15
N ASN A 143 8.18 11.88 10.69
CA ASN A 143 7.71 10.52 10.42
C ASN A 143 7.39 10.32 8.94
N ALA A 144 6.66 11.25 8.33
CA ALA A 144 6.35 11.23 6.91
C ALA A 144 7.64 11.22 6.07
N ALA A 145 8.60 12.10 6.36
CA ALA A 145 9.89 12.14 5.66
C ALA A 145 10.69 10.82 5.76
N ALA A 146 10.60 10.11 6.90
CA ALA A 146 11.29 8.84 7.10
C ALA A 146 10.67 7.67 6.32
N ASN A 147 9.39 7.77 5.95
CA ASN A 147 8.64 6.69 5.29
C ASN A 147 8.23 7.04 3.84
N SER A 148 8.46 8.26 3.38
CA SER A 148 8.28 8.64 1.97
C SER A 148 9.43 8.12 1.11
N GLU A 149 9.11 7.75 -0.13
CA GLU A 149 10.11 7.37 -1.12
C GLU A 149 10.98 8.58 -1.51
N PRO A 150 12.31 8.41 -1.64
CA PRO A 150 13.19 9.47 -2.14
C PRO A 150 12.71 9.99 -3.49
N ASP A 151 12.82 11.31 -3.69
CA ASP A 151 12.43 12.00 -4.93
C ASP A 151 10.93 11.88 -5.31
N SER A 152 10.08 11.39 -4.40
CA SER A 152 8.62 11.37 -4.59
C SER A 152 7.99 12.77 -4.47
N PRO A 153 6.80 12.99 -5.07
CA PRO A 153 6.03 14.23 -4.86
C PRO A 153 5.80 14.52 -3.37
N SER A 154 5.46 13.50 -2.59
CA SER A 154 5.28 13.61 -1.13
C SER A 154 6.54 14.12 -0.44
N ALA A 155 7.73 13.60 -0.79
CA ALA A 155 8.99 14.06 -0.22
C ALA A 155 9.26 15.55 -0.51
N ALA A 156 8.90 16.03 -1.71
CA ALA A 156 9.02 17.45 -2.05
C ALA A 156 8.05 18.32 -1.22
N THR A 157 6.80 17.90 -1.07
CA THR A 157 5.79 18.60 -0.26
C THR A 157 6.19 18.63 1.23
N ILE A 158 6.69 17.52 1.77
CA ILE A 158 7.19 17.45 3.14
C ILE A 158 8.41 18.36 3.35
N ALA A 159 9.33 18.42 2.38
CA ALA A 159 10.47 19.32 2.44
C ALA A 159 10.04 20.79 2.46
N GLU A 160 9.04 21.16 1.67
CA GLU A 160 8.47 22.51 1.65
C GLU A 160 7.80 22.86 2.99
N LEU A 161 6.99 21.96 3.55
CA LEU A 161 6.37 22.15 4.87
C LEU A 161 7.42 22.31 5.98
N ASN A 162 8.48 21.50 5.95
CA ASN A 162 9.61 21.61 6.90
C ASN A 162 10.35 22.94 6.79
N ARG A 163 10.39 23.56 5.60
CA ARG A 163 10.95 24.90 5.40
C ARG A 163 10.02 25.99 5.94
N LEU A 164 8.72 25.88 5.67
CA LEU A 164 7.72 26.89 6.02
C LEU A 164 7.39 26.93 7.53
N LEU A 165 7.39 25.78 8.20
CA LEU A 165 7.03 25.68 9.62
C LEU A 165 7.85 26.60 10.56
N PRO A 166 9.20 26.63 10.51
CA PRO A 166 9.98 27.55 11.32
C PRO A 166 9.78 29.03 10.94
N GLU A 167 9.55 29.34 9.66
CA GLU A 167 9.24 30.70 9.22
C GLU A 167 7.92 31.19 9.82
N TYR A 168 6.88 30.36 9.73
CA TYR A 168 5.57 30.60 10.33
C TYR A 168 5.69 30.83 11.85
N LYS A 169 6.34 29.91 12.56
CA LYS A 169 6.57 30.05 14.01
C LYS A 169 7.27 31.37 14.34
N GLY A 170 8.31 31.73 13.59
CA GLY A 170 9.03 32.98 13.78
C GLY A 170 8.17 34.24 13.55
N LEU A 171 7.17 34.19 12.68
CA LEU A 171 6.22 35.30 12.45
C LEU A 171 5.22 35.42 13.60
N VAL A 172 4.65 34.31 14.06
CA VAL A 172 3.71 34.27 15.19
C VAL A 172 4.38 34.80 16.47
N GLU A 173 5.62 34.40 16.75
CA GLU A 173 6.33 34.90 17.94
C GLU A 173 6.63 36.40 17.88
N ARG A 174 6.93 36.93 16.68
CA ARG A 174 7.06 38.38 16.46
C ARG A 174 5.73 39.07 16.69
N ALA A 175 4.65 38.56 16.10
CA ALA A 175 3.30 39.08 16.28
C ALA A 175 2.91 39.18 17.76
N ARG A 176 3.08 38.08 18.52
CA ARG A 176 2.82 38.03 19.98
C ARG A 176 3.66 39.02 20.77
N THR A 177 4.94 39.17 20.42
CA THR A 177 5.85 40.09 21.10
C THR A 177 5.44 41.55 20.92
N TYR A 178 5.04 41.93 19.71
CA TYR A 178 4.54 43.28 19.44
C TYR A 178 3.12 43.51 19.99
N ASN A 179 2.26 42.48 19.98
CA ASN A 179 0.92 42.53 20.56
C ASN A 179 0.97 42.84 22.06
N ARG A 180 1.85 42.16 22.80
CA ARG A 180 2.08 42.42 24.25
C ARG A 180 2.58 43.84 24.55
N GLN A 181 3.20 44.50 23.58
CA GLN A 181 3.65 45.89 23.69
C GLN A 181 2.61 46.90 23.19
N GLY A 182 1.45 46.44 22.69
CA GLY A 182 0.41 47.28 22.11
C GLY A 182 0.79 47.90 20.76
N PHE A 183 1.82 47.37 20.08
CA PHE A 183 2.27 47.92 18.80
C PHE A 183 1.47 47.36 17.62
N PRO A 184 0.87 48.22 16.76
CA PRO A 184 0.04 47.78 15.62
C PRO A 184 0.77 46.86 14.62
N VAL A 185 2.09 46.94 14.55
CA VAL A 185 2.93 46.07 13.69
C VAL A 185 2.77 44.58 14.04
N GLY A 186 2.34 44.24 15.27
CA GLY A 186 2.02 42.87 15.64
C GLY A 186 0.93 42.26 14.74
N GLY A 187 -0.09 43.04 14.39
CA GLY A 187 -1.17 42.58 13.51
C GLY A 187 -0.70 42.38 12.06
N ALA A 188 0.30 43.14 11.60
CA ALA A 188 0.91 42.90 10.29
C ALA A 188 1.67 41.57 10.24
N TYR A 189 2.44 41.24 11.28
CA TYR A 189 3.11 39.95 11.38
C TYR A 189 2.14 38.77 11.48
N LEU A 190 1.03 38.92 12.22
CA LEU A 190 0.03 37.86 12.30
C LEU A 190 -0.65 37.63 10.94
N ARG A 191 -1.08 38.70 10.26
CA ARG A 191 -1.71 38.57 8.93
C ARG A 191 -0.77 37.87 7.95
N TYR A 192 0.51 38.23 7.94
CA TYR A 192 1.49 37.56 7.08
C TYR A 192 1.75 36.10 7.49
N ALA A 193 1.70 35.77 8.79
CA ALA A 193 1.77 34.38 9.25
C ALA A 193 0.53 33.58 8.79
N ASN A 194 -0.66 34.17 8.90
CA ASN A 194 -1.91 33.56 8.49
C ASN A 194 -1.97 33.36 6.97
N GLU A 195 -1.58 34.36 6.18
CA GLU A 195 -1.44 34.26 4.71
C GLU A 195 -0.53 33.09 4.34
N LYS A 196 0.65 32.98 4.97
CA LYS A 196 1.56 31.84 4.77
C LYS A 196 0.91 30.50 5.13
N MET A 197 0.15 30.44 6.23
CA MET A 197 -0.55 29.24 6.63
C MET A 197 -1.62 28.85 5.61
N GLN A 198 -2.50 29.79 5.24
CA GLN A 198 -3.67 29.56 4.41
C GLN A 198 -3.34 29.35 2.93
N GLU A 199 -2.36 30.09 2.40
CA GLU A 199 -2.04 30.05 0.96
C GLU A 199 -0.92 29.07 0.61
N GLN A 200 -0.10 28.65 1.57
CA GLN A 200 1.07 27.79 1.31
C GLN A 200 1.02 26.50 2.12
N MET A 201 0.95 26.59 3.45
CA MET A 201 1.13 25.41 4.30
C MET A 201 -0.08 24.46 4.30
N LEU A 202 -1.30 24.97 4.47
CA LEU A 202 -2.51 24.15 4.47
C LEU A 202 -2.78 23.52 3.09
N PRO A 203 -2.66 24.25 1.96
CA PRO A 203 -2.76 23.64 0.64
C PRO A 203 -1.70 22.56 0.39
N ALA A 204 -0.46 22.78 0.82
CA ALA A 204 0.59 21.77 0.72
C ALA A 204 0.29 20.52 1.59
N ALA A 205 -0.22 20.72 2.81
CA ALA A 205 -0.61 19.58 3.65
C ALA A 205 -1.83 18.82 3.09
N GLU A 206 -2.78 19.52 2.47
CA GLU A 206 -3.93 18.91 1.78
C GLU A 206 -3.48 18.14 0.53
N ASP A 207 -2.56 18.70 -0.26
CA ASP A 207 -1.94 18.01 -1.41
C ASP A 207 -1.21 16.72 -0.97
N LEU A 208 -0.44 16.78 0.12
CA LEU A 208 0.20 15.60 0.71
C LEU A 208 -0.83 14.53 1.09
N TYR A 209 -1.90 14.91 1.78
CA TYR A 209 -2.98 13.99 2.16
C TYR A 209 -3.65 13.35 0.93
N THR A 210 -3.98 14.16 -0.09
CA THR A 210 -4.59 13.61 -1.31
C THR A 210 -3.65 12.68 -2.08
N THR A 211 -2.35 12.97 -2.10
CA THR A 211 -1.33 12.13 -2.74
C THR A 211 -1.16 10.80 -2.01
N GLU A 212 -1.04 10.80 -0.69
CA GLU A 212 -0.93 9.56 0.09
C GLU A 212 -2.21 8.72 0.02
N ASN A 213 -3.39 9.34 -0.06
CA ASN A 213 -4.64 8.59 -0.26
C ASN A 213 -4.73 7.97 -1.66
N GLN A 214 -4.13 8.58 -2.69
CA GLN A 214 -4.00 7.96 -4.02
C GLN A 214 -3.04 6.77 -4.00
N ARG A 215 -1.91 6.89 -3.28
CA ARG A 215 -0.96 5.78 -3.08
C ARG A 215 -1.64 4.60 -2.39
N LEU A 216 -2.35 4.85 -1.29
CA LEU A 216 -3.14 3.84 -0.58
C LEU A 216 -4.11 3.10 -1.52
N ARG A 217 -4.84 3.83 -2.38
CA ARG A 217 -5.73 3.22 -3.38
C ARG A 217 -4.98 2.37 -4.41
N SER A 218 -3.78 2.78 -4.81
CA SER A 218 -2.93 2.01 -5.72
C SER A 218 -2.52 0.67 -5.10
N ASP A 219 -2.11 0.67 -3.83
CA ASP A 219 -1.66 -0.56 -3.15
C ASP A 219 -2.82 -1.56 -2.98
N TYR A 220 -4.04 -1.07 -2.72
CA TYR A 220 -5.25 -1.91 -2.78
C TYR A 220 -5.49 -2.48 -4.19
N ALA A 221 -5.28 -1.68 -5.22
CA ALA A 221 -5.45 -2.10 -6.61
C ALA A 221 -4.42 -3.17 -7.03
N ASP A 222 -3.24 -3.20 -6.41
CA ASP A 222 -2.22 -4.21 -6.64
C ASP A 222 -2.41 -5.48 -5.79
N ALA A 223 -2.90 -5.33 -4.55
CA ALA A 223 -3.10 -6.44 -3.62
C ALA A 223 -4.35 -7.28 -3.93
N THR A 224 -5.46 -6.65 -4.33
CA THR A 224 -6.77 -7.32 -4.44
C THR A 224 -7.01 -8.20 -5.68
N PRO A 225 -6.46 -7.94 -6.89
CA PRO A 225 -6.79 -8.71 -8.09
C PRO A 225 -6.37 -10.17 -8.00
N TYR A 226 -7.20 -11.08 -8.51
CA TYR A 226 -6.86 -12.50 -8.55
C TYR A 226 -5.56 -12.76 -9.35
N PRO A 227 -4.70 -13.68 -8.90
CA PRO A 227 -3.48 -14.10 -9.59
C PRO A 227 -3.80 -14.99 -10.81
N TRP A 228 -4.45 -14.40 -11.83
CA TRP A 228 -5.00 -15.14 -12.97
C TRP A 228 -3.94 -15.94 -13.73
N ALA A 229 -2.72 -15.42 -13.86
CA ALA A 229 -1.63 -16.13 -14.56
C ALA A 229 -1.22 -17.39 -13.79
N ALA A 230 -1.04 -17.31 -12.48
CA ALA A 230 -0.75 -18.48 -11.64
C ALA A 230 -1.90 -19.49 -11.67
N MET A 231 -3.15 -19.04 -11.56
CA MET A 231 -4.32 -19.93 -11.60
C MET A 231 -4.43 -20.65 -12.95
N ALA A 232 -4.32 -19.93 -14.07
CA ALA A 232 -4.38 -20.51 -15.41
C ALA A 232 -3.25 -21.51 -15.62
N LEU A 233 -2.02 -21.16 -15.21
CA LEU A 233 -0.86 -22.05 -15.34
C LEU A 233 -0.99 -23.30 -14.46
N GLY A 234 -1.56 -23.16 -13.26
CA GLY A 234 -1.87 -24.29 -12.37
C GLY A 234 -2.92 -25.24 -12.96
N VAL A 235 -4.00 -24.71 -13.54
CA VAL A 235 -5.01 -25.52 -14.24
C VAL A 235 -4.40 -26.26 -15.44
N VAL A 236 -3.57 -25.58 -16.23
CA VAL A 236 -2.83 -26.20 -17.35
C VAL A 236 -1.89 -27.29 -16.86
N ALA A 237 -1.17 -27.06 -15.74
CA ALA A 237 -0.30 -28.06 -15.12
C ALA A 237 -1.06 -29.31 -14.67
N LEU A 238 -2.20 -29.13 -13.98
CA LEU A 238 -3.06 -30.23 -13.55
C LEU A 238 -3.65 -31.00 -14.74
N ALA A 239 -4.10 -30.30 -15.79
CA ALA A 239 -4.60 -30.94 -17.00
C ALA A 239 -3.51 -31.78 -17.70
N ALA A 240 -2.27 -31.28 -17.77
CA ALA A 240 -1.14 -31.99 -18.35
C ALA A 240 -0.75 -33.24 -17.51
N LEU A 241 -0.73 -33.11 -16.18
CA LEU A 241 -0.49 -34.22 -15.26
C LEU A 241 -1.58 -35.30 -15.36
N ALA A 242 -2.86 -34.89 -15.39
CA ALA A 242 -4.00 -35.78 -15.56
C ALA A 242 -3.96 -36.52 -16.91
N TRP A 243 -3.61 -35.81 -17.99
CA TRP A 243 -3.40 -36.43 -19.31
C TRP A 243 -2.27 -37.45 -19.28
N ALA A 244 -1.15 -37.15 -18.62
CA ALA A 244 -0.02 -38.08 -18.50
C ALA A 244 -0.38 -39.32 -17.68
N MET A 245 -1.16 -39.18 -16.60
CA MET A 245 -1.69 -40.30 -15.83
C MET A 245 -2.64 -41.16 -16.68
N ARG A 246 -3.61 -40.55 -17.38
CA ARG A 246 -4.55 -41.25 -18.27
C ARG A 246 -3.84 -41.99 -19.40
N ARG A 247 -2.84 -41.37 -20.03
CA ARG A 247 -2.03 -41.99 -21.09
C ARG A 247 -1.27 -43.21 -20.58
N ASN A 248 -0.65 -43.11 -19.40
CA ASN A 248 0.05 -44.23 -18.78
C ASN A 248 -0.91 -45.38 -18.46
N TYR A 249 -2.07 -45.07 -17.89
CA TYR A 249 -3.11 -46.06 -17.61
C TYR A 249 -3.55 -46.80 -18.88
N LEU A 250 -3.92 -46.07 -19.94
CA LEU A 250 -4.41 -46.64 -21.20
C LEU A 250 -3.35 -47.44 -21.98
N ARG A 251 -2.06 -47.08 -21.88
CA ARG A 251 -0.98 -47.77 -22.61
C ARG A 251 -0.32 -48.92 -21.85
N THR A 252 -0.32 -48.88 -20.51
CA THR A 252 0.42 -49.86 -19.70
C THR A 252 -0.43 -50.62 -18.68
N ASN A 253 -1.74 -50.34 -18.56
CA ASN A 253 -2.68 -50.96 -17.61
C ASN A 253 -2.18 -50.99 -16.13
N ARG A 254 -1.19 -50.15 -15.77
CA ARG A 254 -0.61 -50.05 -14.43
C ARG A 254 -1.14 -48.82 -13.72
N VAL A 255 -1.52 -49.01 -12.46
CA VAL A 255 -2.54 -48.18 -11.83
C VAL A 255 -2.03 -46.80 -11.36
N LEU A 256 -0.80 -46.65 -10.83
CA LEU A 256 -0.33 -45.33 -10.34
C LEU A 256 1.20 -45.16 -10.40
N ASN A 257 1.68 -44.00 -10.89
CA ASN A 257 3.07 -43.56 -10.71
C ASN A 257 3.14 -42.64 -9.49
N HIS A 258 3.76 -43.09 -8.41
CA HIS A 258 3.89 -42.33 -7.16
C HIS A 258 4.44 -40.90 -7.35
N GLY A 259 5.35 -40.69 -8.31
CA GLY A 259 5.88 -39.35 -8.61
C GLY A 259 4.88 -38.41 -9.30
N LEU A 260 4.06 -38.94 -10.22
CA LEU A 260 2.98 -38.15 -10.86
C LEU A 260 1.86 -37.85 -9.87
N VAL A 261 1.55 -38.79 -8.97
CA VAL A 261 0.58 -38.57 -7.89
C VAL A 261 1.10 -37.48 -6.95
N ALA A 262 2.34 -37.58 -6.48
CA ALA A 262 2.95 -36.56 -5.63
C ALA A 262 2.95 -35.17 -6.28
N ALA A 263 3.33 -35.08 -7.58
CA ALA A 263 3.29 -33.82 -8.32
C ALA A 263 1.87 -33.26 -8.50
N THR A 264 0.89 -34.12 -8.75
CA THR A 264 -0.53 -33.71 -8.87
C THR A 264 -1.06 -33.24 -7.53
N THR A 265 -0.80 -33.97 -6.44
CA THR A 265 -1.19 -33.58 -5.09
C THR A 265 -0.56 -32.25 -4.71
N ALA A 266 0.75 -32.06 -4.94
CA ALA A 266 1.43 -30.79 -4.66
C ALA A 266 0.82 -29.63 -5.47
N ALA A 267 0.63 -29.80 -6.79
CA ALA A 267 0.04 -28.77 -7.64
C ALA A 267 -1.40 -28.43 -7.22
N THR A 268 -2.21 -29.43 -6.86
CA THR A 268 -3.57 -29.21 -6.35
C THR A 268 -3.56 -28.47 -5.02
N VAL A 269 -2.67 -28.83 -4.09
CA VAL A 269 -2.55 -28.15 -2.80
C VAL A 269 -2.14 -26.69 -3.00
N VAL A 270 -1.13 -26.41 -3.84
CA VAL A 270 -0.73 -25.03 -4.14
C VAL A 270 -1.86 -24.24 -4.77
N LEU A 271 -2.56 -24.82 -5.76
CA LEU A 271 -3.66 -24.13 -6.44
C LEU A 271 -4.80 -23.84 -5.47
N LEU A 272 -5.20 -24.82 -4.65
CA LEU A 272 -6.24 -24.64 -3.63
C LEU A 272 -5.83 -23.60 -2.59
N TRP A 273 -4.61 -23.69 -2.05
CA TRP A 273 -4.11 -22.73 -1.08
C TRP A 273 -4.09 -21.32 -1.67
N LEU A 274 -3.57 -21.14 -2.88
CA LEU A 274 -3.54 -19.85 -3.58
C LEU A 274 -4.96 -19.32 -3.82
N THR A 275 -5.91 -20.15 -4.23
CA THR A 275 -7.31 -19.71 -4.42
C THR A 275 -7.97 -19.30 -3.11
N LEU A 276 -7.90 -20.13 -2.07
CA LEU A 276 -8.55 -19.90 -0.79
C LEU A 276 -7.89 -18.75 -0.02
N GLY A 277 -6.56 -18.77 0.09
CA GLY A 277 -5.78 -17.71 0.74
C GLY A 277 -5.98 -16.36 0.06
N HIS A 278 -5.97 -16.29 -1.27
CA HIS A 278 -6.27 -15.04 -1.99
C HIS A 278 -7.71 -14.58 -1.80
N THR A 279 -8.67 -15.50 -1.69
CA THR A 279 -10.08 -15.15 -1.46
C THR A 279 -10.27 -14.54 -0.08
N LEU A 280 -9.66 -15.13 0.95
CA LEU A 280 -9.66 -14.60 2.32
C LEU A 280 -8.94 -13.26 2.40
N ALA A 281 -7.76 -13.15 1.77
CA ALA A 281 -7.00 -11.90 1.72
C ALA A 281 -7.79 -10.77 1.06
N ARG A 282 -8.38 -11.06 -0.11
CA ARG A 282 -9.23 -10.11 -0.83
C ARG A 282 -10.45 -9.72 -0.01
N SER A 283 -11.07 -10.65 0.71
CA SER A 283 -12.19 -10.37 1.60
C SER A 283 -11.79 -9.38 2.69
N GLY A 284 -10.71 -9.67 3.44
CA GLY A 284 -10.25 -8.79 4.52
C GLY A 284 -9.77 -7.43 4.02
N LEU A 285 -9.06 -7.39 2.88
CA LEU A 285 -8.65 -6.13 2.27
C LEU A 285 -9.85 -5.30 1.78
N ASN A 286 -10.83 -5.90 1.10
CA ASN A 286 -12.02 -5.17 0.68
C ASN A 286 -12.82 -4.66 1.88
N ASP A 287 -12.99 -5.48 2.91
CA ASP A 287 -13.64 -5.11 4.16
C ASP A 287 -12.93 -3.91 4.83
N SER A 288 -11.59 -3.98 4.94
CA SER A 288 -10.79 -2.88 5.48
C SER A 288 -10.92 -1.58 4.67
N TYR A 289 -11.18 -1.68 3.36
CA TYR A 289 -11.37 -0.51 2.50
C TYR A 289 -12.77 0.07 2.64
N ASP A 290 -13.79 -0.78 2.51
CA ASP A 290 -15.19 -0.38 2.48
C ASP A 290 -15.68 0.15 3.84
N ASN A 291 -15.22 -0.48 4.92
CA ASN A 291 -15.64 -0.20 6.29
C ASN A 291 -14.62 0.68 7.03
N GLY A 292 -13.32 0.51 6.80
CA GLY A 292 -12.28 1.36 7.43
C GLY A 292 -11.90 2.58 6.61
N VAL A 293 -11.14 2.39 5.52
CA VAL A 293 -10.49 3.49 4.76
C VAL A 293 -11.48 4.52 4.22
N ARG A 294 -12.65 4.07 3.75
CA ARG A 294 -13.68 4.98 3.23
C ARG A 294 -14.25 5.86 4.35
N SER A 295 -14.52 5.29 5.53
CA SER A 295 -14.98 6.05 6.70
C SER A 295 -13.89 7.04 7.15
N LEU A 296 -12.65 6.58 7.29
CA LEU A 296 -11.49 7.41 7.64
C LEU A 296 -11.32 8.61 6.71
N ASN A 297 -11.41 8.42 5.39
CA ASN A 297 -11.29 9.50 4.42
C ASN A 297 -12.39 10.56 4.62
N VAL A 298 -13.64 10.12 4.79
CA VAL A 298 -14.76 11.05 4.99
C VAL A 298 -14.64 11.81 6.32
N LEU A 299 -14.19 11.14 7.38
CA LEU A 299 -13.95 11.77 8.68
C LEU A 299 -12.78 12.77 8.63
N HIS A 300 -11.70 12.45 7.93
CA HIS A 300 -10.58 13.38 7.72
C HIS A 300 -11.01 14.59 6.89
N ASP A 301 -11.76 14.39 5.80
CA ASP A 301 -12.31 15.48 4.98
C ASP A 301 -13.25 16.37 5.79
N ALA A 302 -14.11 15.78 6.64
CA ALA A 302 -14.98 16.51 7.56
C ALA A 302 -14.15 17.34 8.56
N ARG A 303 -13.10 16.76 9.12
CA ARG A 303 -12.20 17.46 10.06
C ARG A 303 -11.47 18.63 9.39
N ILE A 304 -10.99 18.44 8.16
CA ILE A 304 -10.41 19.52 7.34
C ILE A 304 -11.43 20.65 7.14
N ALA A 305 -12.66 20.33 6.77
CA ALA A 305 -13.72 21.33 6.60
C ALA A 305 -14.02 22.09 7.91
N SER A 306 -14.08 21.39 9.06
CA SER A 306 -14.24 22.01 10.38
C SER A 306 -13.10 22.99 10.69
N LEU A 307 -11.86 22.62 10.39
CA LEU A 307 -10.70 23.48 10.61
C LEU A 307 -10.69 24.71 9.69
N LYS A 308 -11.07 24.54 8.41
CA LYS A 308 -11.24 25.65 7.46
C LYS A 308 -12.30 26.64 7.96
N ALA A 309 -13.47 26.13 8.38
CA ALA A 309 -14.51 26.94 9.01
C ALA A 309 -13.98 27.69 10.23
N ARG A 310 -13.26 27.03 11.15
CA ARG A 310 -12.72 27.70 12.34
C ARG A 310 -11.69 28.78 12.01
N GLY A 311 -10.86 28.54 11.00
CA GLY A 311 -9.93 29.53 10.47
C GLY A 311 -10.66 30.76 9.93
N ASN A 312 -11.69 30.54 9.11
CA ASN A 312 -12.49 31.60 8.51
C ASN A 312 -13.27 32.40 9.55
N GLU A 313 -13.92 31.75 10.52
CA GLU A 313 -14.60 32.42 11.64
C GLU A 313 -13.68 33.39 12.38
N ASN A 314 -12.47 32.95 12.74
CA ASN A 314 -11.50 33.82 13.40
C ASN A 314 -11.08 35.01 12.50
N LEU A 315 -10.97 34.78 11.18
CA LEU A 315 -10.57 35.81 10.24
C LEU A 315 -11.66 36.86 10.00
N THR A 316 -12.95 36.55 10.18
CA THR A 316 -14.00 37.57 10.20
C THR A 316 -13.70 38.67 11.22
N LEU A 317 -13.26 38.30 12.44
CA LEU A 317 -12.95 39.23 13.53
C LEU A 317 -11.58 39.92 13.40
N VAL A 318 -10.64 39.30 12.68
CA VAL A 318 -9.32 39.89 12.40
C VAL A 318 -9.40 40.89 11.25
N ALA A 319 -10.06 40.52 10.15
CA ALA A 319 -10.18 41.34 8.96
C ALA A 319 -11.29 42.40 9.08
N ARG A 320 -12.31 42.16 9.92
CA ARG A 320 -13.41 43.10 10.22
C ARG A 320 -14.08 43.66 8.97
N GLY A 321 -14.44 42.79 8.01
CA GLY A 321 -15.08 43.21 6.75
C GLY A 321 -14.14 43.84 5.71
N ALA A 322 -12.83 43.87 5.95
CA ALA A 322 -11.88 44.46 4.99
C ALA A 322 -11.71 43.62 3.72
N GLU A 323 -11.97 42.32 3.79
CA GLU A 323 -11.88 41.40 2.67
C GLU A 323 -13.29 40.97 2.24
N THR A 324 -13.61 41.21 0.97
CA THR A 324 -14.94 40.96 0.43
C THR A 324 -14.86 40.10 -0.81
N THR A 325 -15.88 39.29 -1.01
CA THR A 325 -16.05 38.47 -2.21
C THR A 325 -17.36 38.82 -2.90
N LYS A 326 -17.40 38.69 -4.22
CA LYS A 326 -18.61 38.94 -5.01
C LYS A 326 -19.19 37.62 -5.51
N VAL A 327 -20.47 37.40 -5.21
CA VAL A 327 -21.22 36.24 -5.68
C VAL A 327 -22.43 36.75 -6.44
N GLY A 328 -22.35 36.69 -7.77
CA GLY A 328 -23.29 37.40 -8.64
C GLY A 328 -23.18 38.92 -8.46
N ASP A 329 -24.30 39.56 -8.15
CA ASP A 329 -24.38 41.02 -7.95
C ASP A 329 -24.22 41.43 -6.47
N GLU A 330 -24.14 40.46 -5.55
CA GLU A 330 -24.03 40.70 -4.11
C GLU A 330 -22.57 40.63 -3.63
N THR A 331 -22.25 41.41 -2.60
CA THR A 331 -20.93 41.46 -1.98
C THR A 331 -21.03 40.98 -0.54
N PHE A 332 -20.23 39.98 -0.20
CA PHE A 332 -20.17 39.35 1.11
C PHE A 332 -18.82 39.61 1.77
N ASP A 333 -18.75 39.53 3.10
CA ASP A 333 -17.47 39.30 3.78
C ASP A 333 -16.91 37.97 3.28
N ALA A 334 -15.64 37.97 2.83
CA ALA A 334 -15.06 36.81 2.18
C ALA A 334 -14.93 35.61 3.12
N TYR A 335 -14.62 35.87 4.40
CA TYR A 335 -14.40 34.82 5.40
C TYR A 335 -15.72 34.26 5.93
N ASP A 336 -16.73 35.12 6.12
CA ASP A 336 -18.07 34.69 6.52
C ASP A 336 -18.71 33.80 5.45
N TYR A 337 -18.57 34.18 4.17
CA TYR A 337 -19.02 33.37 3.05
C TYR A 337 -18.34 32.00 2.97
N ASP A 338 -17.02 31.98 3.18
CA ASP A 338 -16.25 30.73 3.14
C ASP A 338 -16.52 29.86 4.38
N PHE A 339 -16.77 30.45 5.56
CA PHE A 339 -17.23 29.74 6.75
C PHE A 339 -18.51 28.94 6.48
N ASP A 340 -19.52 29.56 5.87
CA ASP A 340 -20.78 28.89 5.55
C ASP A 340 -20.58 27.72 4.58
N ARG A 341 -19.73 27.89 3.56
CA ARG A 341 -19.40 26.83 2.60
C ARG A 341 -18.68 25.66 3.26
N ASP A 342 -17.75 25.95 4.17
CA ASP A 342 -17.01 24.93 4.90
C ASP A 342 -17.91 24.20 5.91
N MET A 343 -18.85 24.90 6.55
CA MET A 343 -19.88 24.31 7.41
C MET A 343 -20.83 23.39 6.64
N ASP A 344 -21.24 23.78 5.43
CA ASP A 344 -22.03 22.92 4.54
C ASP A 344 -21.25 21.67 4.13
N THR A 345 -19.95 21.82 3.88
CA THR A 345 -19.05 20.71 3.53
C THR A 345 -18.89 19.76 4.72
N LEU A 346 -18.65 20.29 5.92
CA LEU A 346 -18.62 19.55 7.17
C LEU A 346 -19.93 18.78 7.40
N GLY A 347 -21.08 19.43 7.22
CA GLY A 347 -22.39 18.77 7.37
C GLY A 347 -22.62 17.62 6.39
N LYS A 348 -22.23 17.79 5.12
CA LYS A 348 -22.28 16.70 4.13
C LYS A 348 -21.33 15.56 4.50
N GLY A 349 -20.13 15.88 4.97
CA GLY A 349 -19.13 14.93 5.44
C GLY A 349 -19.64 14.11 6.62
N LEU A 350 -20.14 14.75 7.68
CA LEU A 350 -20.72 14.09 8.84
C LEU A 350 -21.92 13.22 8.48
N ALA A 351 -22.82 13.68 7.60
CA ALA A 351 -23.94 12.88 7.13
C ALA A 351 -23.52 11.67 6.28
N LEU A 352 -22.38 11.75 5.59
CA LEU A 352 -21.81 10.61 4.89
C LEU A 352 -21.11 9.65 5.88
N ALA A 353 -20.33 10.15 6.82
CA ALA A 353 -19.69 9.36 7.87
C ALA A 353 -20.74 8.58 8.67
N GLN A 354 -21.87 9.21 9.02
CA GLN A 354 -22.98 8.56 9.72
C GLN A 354 -23.57 7.36 8.95
N ARG A 355 -23.54 7.40 7.61
CA ARG A 355 -24.02 6.32 6.75
C ARG A 355 -22.98 5.22 6.54
N LEU A 356 -21.72 5.51 6.81
CA LEU A 356 -20.59 4.60 6.69
C LEU A 356 -20.22 3.92 8.00
N ALA A 357 -20.60 4.50 9.14
CA ALA A 357 -20.41 3.90 10.44
C ALA A 357 -21.17 2.58 10.56
N ASP A 358 -20.44 1.51 10.89
CA ASP A 358 -20.98 0.14 10.95
C ASP A 358 -21.57 -0.21 12.32
N ASP A 359 -21.18 0.52 13.37
CA ASP A 359 -21.65 0.31 14.73
C ASP A 359 -21.87 1.63 15.51
N ASP A 360 -22.41 1.51 16.72
CA ASP A 360 -22.70 2.64 17.60
C ASP A 360 -21.41 3.37 18.06
N SER A 361 -20.27 2.66 18.16
CA SER A 361 -18.99 3.25 18.60
C SER A 361 -18.42 4.22 17.56
N GLY A 362 -18.66 3.96 16.26
CA GLY A 362 -18.38 4.91 15.18
C GLY A 362 -19.48 5.95 14.99
N ALA A 363 -20.76 5.55 15.13
CA ALA A 363 -21.92 6.39 14.82
C ALA A 363 -22.21 7.48 15.88
N GLU A 364 -22.06 7.18 17.18
CA GLU A 364 -22.36 8.12 18.26
C GLU A 364 -21.46 9.37 18.27
N PRO A 365 -20.13 9.26 18.10
CA PRO A 365 -19.27 10.44 18.01
C PRO A 365 -19.61 11.29 16.78
N VAL A 366 -19.90 10.69 15.62
CA VAL A 366 -20.30 11.44 14.41
C VAL A 366 -21.60 12.21 14.64
N SER A 367 -22.58 11.59 15.30
CA SER A 367 -23.83 12.26 15.67
C SER A 367 -23.60 13.42 16.64
N SER A 368 -22.73 13.23 17.63
CA SER A 368 -22.35 14.27 18.59
C SER A 368 -21.62 15.44 17.90
N ALA A 369 -20.72 15.15 16.95
CA ALA A 369 -20.07 16.16 16.12
C ALA A 369 -21.09 16.95 15.27
N ALA A 370 -22.11 16.30 14.71
CA ALA A 370 -23.16 16.97 13.96
C ALA A 370 -24.00 17.91 14.85
N GLY A 371 -24.29 17.50 16.08
CA GLY A 371 -24.95 18.36 17.08
C GLY A 371 -24.11 19.58 17.43
N ASN A 372 -22.81 19.39 17.71
CA ASN A 372 -21.88 20.47 18.01
C ASN A 372 -21.72 21.44 16.82
N MET A 373 -21.64 20.92 15.60
CA MET A 373 -21.58 21.74 14.38
C MET A 373 -22.83 22.60 14.20
N THR A 374 -24.02 22.03 14.47
CA THR A 374 -25.28 22.77 14.37
C THR A 374 -25.35 23.91 15.38
N GLU A 375 -24.97 23.66 16.63
CA GLU A 375 -24.92 24.69 17.66
C GLU A 375 -23.81 25.72 17.36
N TRP A 376 -22.67 25.29 16.82
CA TRP A 376 -21.61 26.20 16.38
C TRP A 376 -22.13 27.18 15.33
N LYS A 377 -22.81 26.70 14.28
CA LYS A 377 -23.36 27.57 13.23
C LYS A 377 -24.30 28.63 13.82
N LYS A 378 -25.20 28.21 14.72
CA LYS A 378 -26.12 29.12 15.40
C LYS A 378 -25.40 30.17 16.28
N ARG A 379 -24.38 29.76 17.04
CA ARG A 379 -23.59 30.69 17.86
C ARG A 379 -22.77 31.66 17.00
N HIS A 380 -22.27 31.20 15.87
CA HIS A 380 -21.57 32.02 14.88
C HIS A 380 -22.48 33.10 14.30
N GLU A 381 -23.68 32.75 13.84
CA GLU A 381 -24.69 33.70 13.34
C GLU A 381 -24.99 34.79 14.37
N ALA A 382 -25.15 34.41 15.65
CA ALA A 382 -25.38 35.37 16.73
C ALA A 382 -24.16 36.28 16.98
N ALA A 383 -22.94 35.78 16.86
CA ALA A 383 -21.72 36.58 16.96
C ALA A 383 -21.58 37.55 15.77
N ARG A 384 -21.91 37.12 14.55
CA ARG A 384 -21.95 37.96 13.35
C ARG A 384 -22.95 39.10 13.47
N GLU A 385 -24.16 38.82 13.98
CA GLU A 385 -25.15 39.85 14.25
C GLU A 385 -24.61 40.93 15.23
N GLN A 386 -23.86 40.53 16.26
CA GLN A 386 -23.23 41.50 17.16
C GLN A 386 -22.15 42.32 16.46
N ASP A 387 -21.31 41.70 15.64
CA ASP A 387 -20.24 42.38 14.91
C ASP A 387 -20.81 43.41 13.91
N GLU A 388 -21.84 43.04 13.15
CA GLU A 388 -22.51 43.90 12.17
C GLU A 388 -23.24 45.08 12.81
N ASN A 389 -23.73 44.92 14.03
CA ASN A 389 -24.31 46.00 14.83
C ASN A 389 -23.25 46.89 15.52
N GLY A 390 -21.95 46.62 15.30
CA GLY A 390 -20.84 47.37 15.86
C GLY A 390 -20.43 46.97 17.28
N ASN A 391 -21.02 45.90 17.83
CA ASN A 391 -20.73 45.37 19.17
C ASN A 391 -19.52 44.42 19.14
N TYR A 392 -18.38 44.90 18.63
CA TYR A 392 -17.19 44.07 18.39
C TYR A 392 -16.73 43.26 19.61
N GLN A 393 -16.70 43.86 20.81
CA GLN A 393 -16.26 43.15 22.01
C GLN A 393 -17.20 41.98 22.35
N GLN A 394 -18.50 42.15 22.14
CA GLN A 394 -19.47 41.10 22.40
C GLN A 394 -19.33 39.96 21.37
N ALA A 395 -19.17 40.30 20.08
CA ALA A 395 -18.87 39.31 19.05
C ALA A 395 -17.58 38.54 19.36
N LEU A 396 -16.54 39.24 19.81
CA LEU A 396 -15.27 38.66 20.22
C LEU A 396 -15.46 37.67 21.38
N ASP A 397 -16.15 38.08 22.45
CA ASP A 397 -16.43 37.23 23.60
C ASP A 397 -17.26 35.98 23.21
N MET A 398 -18.15 36.09 22.21
CA MET A 398 -18.92 34.96 21.69
C MET A 398 -18.10 33.99 20.84
N VAL A 399 -16.94 34.39 20.30
CA VAL A 399 -16.10 33.53 19.45
C VAL A 399 -14.90 32.93 20.19
N ILE A 400 -14.24 33.73 21.03
CA ILE A 400 -13.02 33.35 21.75
C ILE A 400 -13.15 33.37 23.29
N GLY A 401 -14.36 33.63 23.81
CA GLY A 401 -14.62 33.64 25.25
C GLY A 401 -14.44 32.26 25.91
N ALA A 402 -14.36 32.27 27.24
CA ALA A 402 -14.10 31.07 28.03
C ALA A 402 -15.32 30.16 28.21
N GLU A 403 -16.53 30.71 28.15
CA GLU A 403 -17.78 29.97 28.32
C GLU A 403 -18.81 30.39 27.25
N GLY A 404 -19.55 29.42 26.71
CA GLY A 404 -20.62 29.67 25.76
C GLY A 404 -20.16 30.16 24.39
N ALA A 405 -18.85 30.16 24.12
CA ALA A 405 -18.27 30.62 22.87
C ALA A 405 -18.39 29.56 21.76
N THR A 406 -18.17 29.98 20.51
CA THR A 406 -18.12 29.08 19.35
C THR A 406 -16.95 28.10 19.42
N GLY A 407 -15.86 28.49 20.10
CA GLY A 407 -14.69 27.63 20.33
C GLY A 407 -15.03 26.31 21.05
N GLU A 408 -15.95 26.32 22.02
CA GLU A 408 -16.40 25.09 22.69
C GLU A 408 -17.06 24.11 21.71
N CYS A 409 -17.85 24.64 20.78
CA CYS A 409 -18.55 23.81 19.81
C CYS A 409 -17.57 23.23 18.78
N PHE A 410 -16.60 24.02 18.34
CA PHE A 410 -15.50 23.55 17.50
C PHE A 410 -14.70 22.44 18.19
N ASP A 411 -14.30 22.63 19.44
CA ASP A 411 -13.57 21.61 20.21
C ASP A 411 -14.39 20.33 20.35
N GLY A 412 -15.70 20.46 20.59
CA GLY A 412 -16.64 19.33 20.58
C GLY A 412 -16.73 18.61 19.22
N VAL A 413 -16.64 19.31 18.09
CA VAL A 413 -16.56 18.68 16.77
C VAL A 413 -15.23 17.93 16.62
N ASP A 414 -14.11 18.56 16.95
CA ASP A 414 -12.76 17.99 16.79
C ASP A 414 -12.55 16.73 17.65
N GLU A 415 -12.98 16.75 18.91
CA GLU A 415 -12.86 15.62 19.85
C GLU A 415 -13.70 14.41 19.41
N ASN A 416 -14.92 14.66 18.94
CA ASN A 416 -15.80 13.60 18.47
C ASN A 416 -15.31 13.00 17.15
N LEU A 417 -14.83 13.83 16.21
CA LEU A 417 -14.17 13.35 14.99
C LEU A 417 -12.89 12.56 15.31
N ALA A 418 -12.10 12.98 16.30
CA ALA A 418 -10.94 12.23 16.76
C ALA A 418 -11.31 10.85 17.31
N THR A 419 -12.41 10.77 18.07
CA THR A 419 -12.92 9.52 18.63
C THR A 419 -13.38 8.57 17.52
N ALA A 420 -14.16 9.07 16.54
CA ALA A 420 -14.57 8.29 15.38
C ALA A 420 -13.36 7.82 14.56
N LEU A 421 -12.40 8.70 14.27
CA LEU A 421 -11.18 8.37 13.53
C LEU A 421 -10.37 7.25 14.22
N ALA A 422 -10.26 7.28 15.55
CA ALA A 422 -9.53 6.26 16.30
C ALA A 422 -10.21 4.89 16.19
N HIS A 423 -11.55 4.86 16.30
CA HIS A 423 -12.34 3.63 16.15
C HIS A 423 -12.17 3.04 14.75
N GLU A 424 -12.37 3.84 13.71
CA GLU A 424 -12.27 3.40 12.31
C GLU A 424 -10.86 2.95 11.93
N GLN A 425 -9.84 3.55 12.55
CA GLN A 425 -8.46 3.13 12.33
C GLN A 425 -8.18 1.75 12.96
N ASP A 426 -8.82 1.42 14.08
CA ASP A 426 -8.69 0.10 14.70
C ASP A 426 -9.46 -0.98 13.92
N GLU A 427 -10.64 -0.67 13.37
CA GLU A 427 -11.35 -1.56 12.44
C GLU A 427 -10.50 -1.83 11.18
N PHE A 428 -9.96 -0.77 10.58
CA PHE A 428 -9.03 -0.90 9.46
C PHE A 428 -7.85 -1.84 9.78
N ARG A 429 -7.16 -1.62 10.91
CA ARG A 429 -5.99 -2.43 11.29
C ARG A 429 -6.34 -3.91 11.46
N ARG A 430 -7.50 -4.22 12.02
CA ARG A 430 -7.96 -5.61 12.20
C ARG A 430 -8.27 -6.26 10.86
N ALA A 431 -9.13 -5.65 10.04
CA ALA A 431 -9.53 -6.21 8.75
C ALA A 431 -8.35 -6.31 7.75
N ALA A 432 -7.49 -5.29 7.68
CA ALA A 432 -6.30 -5.31 6.84
C ALA A 432 -5.26 -6.32 7.34
N GLY A 433 -5.11 -6.43 8.67
CA GLY A 433 -4.25 -7.45 9.31
C GLY A 433 -4.69 -8.87 8.95
N ASP A 434 -5.98 -9.19 9.11
CA ASP A 434 -6.55 -10.49 8.74
C ASP A 434 -6.35 -10.79 7.25
N GLY A 435 -6.55 -9.78 6.40
CA GLY A 435 -6.30 -9.87 4.96
C GLY A 435 -4.84 -10.17 4.62
N ARG A 436 -3.89 -9.46 5.25
CA ARG A 436 -2.45 -9.66 5.07
C ARG A 436 -1.98 -11.01 5.60
N ASP A 437 -2.49 -11.43 6.75
CA ASP A 437 -2.14 -12.69 7.39
C ASP A 437 -2.61 -13.89 6.56
N ALA A 438 -3.73 -13.78 5.83
CA ALA A 438 -4.17 -14.80 4.89
C ALA A 438 -3.19 -15.04 3.71
N LEU A 439 -2.34 -14.06 3.39
CA LEU A 439 -1.28 -14.21 2.38
C LEU A 439 0.03 -14.78 2.96
N THR A 440 0.14 -14.86 4.28
CA THR A 440 1.38 -15.27 4.94
C THR A 440 1.72 -16.73 4.62
N GLY A 441 2.97 -16.98 4.21
CA GLY A 441 3.46 -18.31 3.88
C GLY A 441 3.08 -18.84 2.50
N LEU A 442 2.18 -18.18 1.75
CA LEU A 442 1.84 -18.54 0.37
C LEU A 442 3.05 -18.52 -0.58
N PRO A 443 3.91 -17.47 -0.59
CA PRO A 443 5.07 -17.44 -1.48
C PRO A 443 6.05 -18.57 -1.20
N ALA A 444 6.40 -18.79 0.08
CA ALA A 444 7.32 -19.83 0.50
C ALA A 444 6.75 -21.25 0.29
N GLY A 445 5.46 -21.43 0.57
CA GLY A 445 4.73 -22.68 0.35
C GLY A 445 4.64 -23.05 -1.13
N ALA A 446 4.32 -22.09 -2.00
CA ALA A 446 4.29 -22.29 -3.45
C ALA A 446 5.67 -22.65 -4.00
N ALA A 447 6.72 -21.94 -3.59
CA ALA A 447 8.10 -22.23 -4.00
C ALA A 447 8.56 -23.63 -3.52
N GLY A 448 8.33 -23.96 -2.24
CA GLY A 448 8.72 -25.24 -1.66
C GLY A 448 8.00 -26.42 -2.31
N LEU A 449 6.68 -26.32 -2.51
CA LEU A 449 5.88 -27.37 -3.14
C LEU A 449 6.20 -27.53 -4.63
N ALA A 450 6.59 -26.47 -5.32
CA ALA A 450 7.06 -26.55 -6.71
C ALA A 450 8.37 -27.33 -6.83
N VAL A 451 9.33 -27.09 -5.94
CA VAL A 451 10.59 -27.83 -5.89
C VAL A 451 10.35 -29.31 -5.56
N LEU A 452 9.50 -29.59 -4.57
CA LEU A 452 9.14 -30.96 -4.19
C LEU A 452 8.38 -31.69 -5.31
N GLY A 453 7.45 -31.00 -5.98
CA GLY A 453 6.70 -31.52 -7.11
C GLY A 453 7.60 -31.84 -8.31
N ALA A 454 8.56 -30.97 -8.62
CA ALA A 454 9.55 -31.19 -9.67
C ALA A 454 10.46 -32.38 -9.34
N ALA A 455 10.96 -32.47 -8.11
CA ALA A 455 11.77 -33.60 -7.65
C ALA A 455 10.98 -34.92 -7.73
N GLY A 456 9.71 -34.93 -7.30
CA GLY A 456 8.81 -36.09 -7.40
C GLY A 456 8.59 -36.54 -8.84
N ALA A 457 8.39 -35.60 -9.76
CA ALA A 457 8.26 -35.90 -11.19
C ALA A 457 9.53 -36.55 -11.76
N VAL A 458 10.70 -35.96 -11.49
CA VAL A 458 11.99 -36.46 -11.99
C VAL A 458 12.32 -37.84 -11.40
N LEU A 459 12.18 -38.02 -10.09
CA LEU A 459 12.45 -39.29 -9.41
C LEU A 459 11.48 -40.39 -9.83
N GLY A 460 10.19 -40.07 -10.01
CA GLY A 460 9.18 -41.03 -10.47
C GLY A 460 9.40 -41.53 -11.90
N ILE A 461 10.10 -40.75 -12.73
CA ILE A 461 10.48 -41.14 -14.09
C ILE A 461 11.84 -41.87 -14.10
N GLY A 462 12.78 -41.42 -13.26
CA GLY A 462 14.11 -42.03 -13.10
C GLY A 462 14.05 -43.47 -12.59
N ARG A 463 13.21 -43.74 -11.58
CA ARG A 463 13.00 -45.10 -11.04
C ARG A 463 12.41 -46.09 -12.06
N ARG A 464 11.65 -45.58 -13.04
CA ARG A 464 11.12 -46.41 -14.14
C ARG A 464 12.19 -46.75 -15.18
N LEU A 465 13.14 -45.85 -15.42
CA LEU A 465 14.24 -46.09 -16.36
C LEU A 465 15.22 -47.17 -15.88
N SER A 466 15.31 -47.40 -14.56
CA SER A 466 16.10 -48.49 -14.00
C SER A 466 15.43 -49.86 -14.09
N GLU A 467 14.11 -49.95 -14.32
CA GLU A 467 13.39 -51.23 -14.50
C GLU A 467 13.51 -51.80 -15.92
N TYR A 468 13.97 -50.99 -16.90
CA TYR A 468 14.16 -51.40 -18.30
C TYR A 468 15.64 -51.67 -18.67
N ARG A 469 16.53 -51.68 -17.67
CA ARG A 469 17.90 -52.19 -17.77
C ARG A 469 17.95 -53.57 -17.14
#